data_AF-A0A3Q7ITQ1-F1
#
_entry.id   AF-A0A3Q7ITQ1-F1
#
_cell.length_a   1.000
_cell.length_b   1.000
_cell.length_c   1.000
_cell.angle_alpha   90.00
_cell.angle_beta   90.00
_cell.angle_gamma   90.00
#
_symmetry.space_group_name_H-M   'P 1'
#
loop_
_entity.id
_entity.type
_entity.pdbx_description
1 polymer ?
#
loop_
_entity_poly.entity_id
_entity_poly.type
_entity_poly.pdbx_seq_one_letter_code
_entity_poly.pdbx_strand_id
1 'polypeptide(L)'
;MDKLREGIITMSNSEPNMSLSESQNSILRQHLDSLMSCLQTTPNHPPYAWMIETALQELDKEEGSDEDSISELIIKNNDSLPRAHKIMLKHHLEKMSERGEIVMIDGGRFLLLGESKHLNSKE
;
A
#
# COMPACT_ATOMS: atom_id res chain seq x y z
N MET A 1 -8.13 17.10 5.16
CA MET A 1 -7.08 17.55 4.22
C MET A 1 -7.23 19.02 3.81
N ASP A 2 -8.34 19.69 4.15
CA ASP A 2 -8.64 21.05 3.66
C ASP A 2 -7.63 22.11 4.08
N LYS A 3 -7.12 22.03 5.32
CA LYS A 3 -6.08 22.95 5.81
C LYS A 3 -4.80 22.90 4.98
N LEU A 4 -4.42 21.72 4.49
CA LEU A 4 -3.25 21.55 3.63
C LEU A 4 -3.50 22.17 2.25
N ARG A 5 -4.67 21.90 1.65
CA ARG A 5 -5.08 22.48 0.36
C ARG A 5 -5.04 24.00 0.40
N GLU A 6 -5.69 24.60 1.40
CA GLU A 6 -5.75 26.06 1.53
C GLU A 6 -4.35 26.66 1.82
N GLY A 7 -3.50 25.95 2.57
CA GLY A 7 -2.11 26.34 2.78
C GLY A 7 -1.30 26.41 1.47
N ILE A 8 -1.42 25.39 0.62
CA ILE A 8 -0.72 25.34 -0.69
C ILE A 8 -1.20 26.51 -1.58
N ILE A 9 -2.52 26.70 -1.68
CA ILE A 9 -3.09 27.78 -2.51
C ILE A 9 -2.65 29.16 -2.00
N THR A 10 -2.67 29.36 -0.69
CA THR A 10 -2.25 30.64 -0.09
C THR A 10 -0.78 30.91 -0.38
N MET A 11 0.09 29.91 -0.22
CA MET A 11 1.52 30.05 -0.47
C MET A 11 1.83 30.36 -1.94
N SER A 12 1.14 29.70 -2.88
CA SER A 12 1.31 29.97 -4.32
C SER A 12 0.86 31.38 -4.75
N ASN A 13 0.00 32.05 -3.98
CA ASN A 13 -0.48 33.40 -4.29
C ASN A 13 0.20 34.49 -3.45
N SER A 14 1.06 34.12 -2.50
CA SER A 14 1.73 35.07 -1.60
C SER A 14 3.03 35.65 -2.19
N GLU A 15 3.54 35.10 -3.29
CA GLU A 15 4.77 35.60 -3.90
C GLU A 15 4.50 36.81 -4.83
N PRO A 16 5.09 37.99 -4.56
CA PRO A 16 4.77 39.23 -5.27
C PRO A 16 5.17 39.24 -6.76
N ASN A 17 6.02 38.31 -7.18
CA ASN A 17 6.60 38.27 -8.53
C ASN A 17 6.11 37.06 -9.34
N MET A 18 5.37 36.16 -8.71
CA MET A 18 5.07 34.83 -9.22
C MET A 18 3.67 34.35 -8.84
N SER A 19 2.78 35.29 -8.47
CA SER A 19 1.38 34.97 -8.19
C SER A 19 0.75 34.31 -9.40
N LEU A 20 0.15 33.14 -9.19
CA LEU A 20 -0.52 32.40 -10.26
C LEU A 20 -1.68 33.22 -10.82
N SER A 21 -1.87 33.16 -12.15
CA SER A 21 -3.07 33.71 -12.77
C SER A 21 -4.33 32.97 -12.27
N GLU A 22 -5.51 33.53 -12.52
CA GLU A 22 -6.77 32.87 -12.16
C GLU A 22 -6.93 31.50 -12.83
N SER A 23 -6.50 31.37 -14.10
CA SER A 23 -6.52 30.10 -14.82
C SER A 23 -5.58 29.06 -14.21
N GLN A 24 -4.38 29.47 -13.79
CA GLN A 24 -3.41 28.61 -13.12
C GLN A 24 -3.91 28.18 -11.74
N ASN A 25 -4.56 29.07 -10.99
CA ASN A 25 -5.20 28.76 -9.71
C ASN A 25 -6.33 27.74 -9.86
N SER A 26 -7.13 27.84 -10.93
CA SER A 26 -8.18 26.87 -11.23
C SER A 26 -7.60 25.48 -11.50
N ILE A 27 -6.54 25.40 -12.33
CA ILE A 27 -5.83 24.15 -12.62
C ILE A 27 -5.22 23.56 -11.33
N LEU A 28 -4.58 24.40 -10.51
CA LEU A 28 -4.01 23.98 -9.23
C LEU A 28 -5.09 23.39 -8.31
N ARG A 29 -6.23 24.07 -8.17
CA ARG A 29 -7.37 23.59 -7.36
C ARG A 29 -7.89 22.25 -7.86
N GLN A 30 -8.10 22.09 -9.18
CA GLN A 30 -8.55 20.82 -9.75
C GLN A 30 -7.56 19.68 -9.51
N HIS A 31 -6.26 19.93 -9.69
CA HIS A 31 -5.24 18.94 -9.42
C HIS A 31 -5.19 18.56 -7.94
N LEU A 32 -5.26 19.54 -7.04
CA LEU A 32 -5.31 19.29 -5.60
C LEU A 32 -6.56 18.49 -5.23
N ASP A 33 -7.73 18.81 -5.77
CA ASP A 33 -8.97 18.05 -5.47
C ASP A 33 -8.86 16.59 -5.91
N SER A 34 -8.30 16.34 -7.10
CA SER A 34 -8.02 14.99 -7.59
C SER A 34 -7.05 14.22 -6.69
N LEU A 35 -5.92 14.85 -6.33
CA LEU A 35 -4.92 14.24 -5.45
C LEU A 35 -5.48 13.96 -4.05
N MET A 36 -6.17 14.93 -3.47
CA MET A 36 -6.71 14.84 -2.12
C MET A 36 -7.85 13.83 -2.04
N SER A 37 -8.65 13.67 -3.10
CA SER A 37 -9.65 12.60 -3.21
C SER A 37 -9.00 11.22 -3.17
N CYS A 38 -7.94 11.02 -3.98
CA CYS A 38 -7.18 9.75 -3.99
C CYS A 38 -6.55 9.41 -2.63
N LEU A 39 -6.15 10.39 -1.83
CA LEU A 39 -5.54 10.19 -0.52
C LEU A 39 -6.55 9.94 0.62
N GLN A 40 -7.83 10.31 0.44
CA GLN A 40 -8.85 10.24 1.49
C GLN A 40 -9.67 8.96 1.46
N THR A 41 -9.69 8.25 0.34
CA THR A 41 -10.43 7.00 0.22
C THR A 41 -9.78 5.92 1.08
N THR A 42 -10.55 5.31 1.97
CA THR A 42 -10.16 4.05 2.60
C THR A 42 -9.80 3.07 1.48
N PRO A 43 -8.62 2.43 1.53
CA PRO A 43 -8.26 1.46 0.52
C PRO A 43 -9.37 0.42 0.40
N ASN A 44 -9.83 0.15 -0.82
CA ASN A 44 -10.93 -0.77 -1.07
C ASN A 44 -10.40 -2.22 -1.21
N HIS A 45 -9.40 -2.53 -0.39
CA HIS A 45 -8.74 -3.82 -0.28
C HIS A 45 -8.37 -4.05 1.20
N PRO A 46 -8.30 -5.30 1.66
CA PRO A 46 -7.86 -5.62 3.02
C PRO A 46 -6.40 -5.20 3.26
N PRO A 47 -5.92 -5.18 4.52
CA PRO A 47 -4.53 -4.88 4.83
C PRO A 47 -3.56 -5.78 4.06
N TYR A 48 -2.39 -5.24 3.70
CA TYR A 48 -1.38 -5.98 2.95
C TYR A 48 -0.91 -7.26 3.64
N ALA A 49 -0.80 -7.26 4.97
CA ALA A 49 -0.45 -8.47 5.71
C ALA A 49 -1.43 -9.61 5.42
N TRP A 50 -2.74 -9.33 5.49
CA TRP A 50 -3.78 -10.31 5.20
C TRP A 50 -3.75 -10.77 3.73
N MET A 51 -3.52 -9.84 2.80
CA MET A 51 -3.40 -10.19 1.37
C MET A 51 -2.19 -11.09 1.10
N ILE A 52 -1.05 -10.81 1.74
CA ILE A 52 0.19 -11.58 1.62
C ILE A 52 0.01 -12.97 2.23
N GLU A 53 -0.55 -13.07 3.44
CA GLU A 53 -0.83 -14.36 4.10
C GLU A 53 -1.75 -15.23 3.24
N THR A 54 -2.88 -14.66 2.78
CA THR A 54 -3.82 -15.37 1.90
C THR A 54 -3.12 -15.83 0.61
N ALA A 55 -2.29 -14.97 0.01
CA ALA A 55 -1.56 -15.31 -1.19
C ALA A 55 -0.55 -16.46 -0.97
N LEU A 56 0.19 -16.43 0.15
CA LEU A 56 1.12 -17.49 0.50
C LEU A 56 0.40 -18.81 0.82
N GLN A 57 -0.76 -18.76 1.47
CA GLN A 57 -1.61 -19.94 1.74
C GLN A 57 -2.17 -20.56 0.47
N GLU A 58 -2.59 -19.74 -0.50
CA GLU A 58 -3.12 -20.23 -1.78
C GLU A 58 -2.02 -20.77 -2.71
N LEU A 59 -0.83 -20.16 -2.68
CA LEU A 59 0.30 -20.64 -3.48
C LEU A 59 0.86 -21.96 -2.94
N ASP A 60 0.86 -22.16 -1.61
CA ASP A 60 1.25 -23.39 -0.89
C ASP A 60 2.49 -24.09 -1.48
N LYS A 61 3.50 -23.32 -1.89
CA LYS A 61 4.73 -23.83 -2.49
C LYS A 61 5.71 -24.20 -1.38
N GLU A 62 6.19 -25.45 -1.38
CA GLU A 62 7.20 -25.94 -0.43
C GLU A 62 8.50 -25.12 -0.50
N GLU A 63 8.88 -24.66 -1.69
CA GLU A 63 10.04 -23.78 -1.93
C GLU A 63 9.73 -22.27 -1.73
N GLY A 64 8.59 -21.92 -1.16
CA GLY A 64 8.13 -20.55 -1.04
C GLY A 64 7.72 -19.91 -2.36
N SER A 65 7.28 -18.66 -2.25
CA SER A 65 6.80 -17.87 -3.37
C SER A 65 7.63 -16.61 -3.54
N ASP A 66 8.00 -16.30 -4.77
CA ASP A 66 8.64 -15.03 -5.12
C ASP A 66 7.65 -13.85 -5.04
N GLU A 67 8.20 -12.63 -4.95
CA GLU A 67 7.41 -11.39 -4.84
C GLU A 67 6.44 -11.20 -6.02
N ASP A 68 6.82 -11.59 -7.24
CA ASP A 68 5.97 -11.44 -8.42
C ASP A 68 4.78 -12.42 -8.37
N SER A 69 4.98 -13.69 -8.00
CA SER A 69 3.90 -14.66 -7.78
C SER A 69 2.88 -14.17 -6.73
N ILE A 70 3.37 -13.57 -5.63
CA ILE A 70 2.52 -13.01 -4.58
C ILE A 70 1.76 -11.80 -5.12
N SER A 71 2.44 -10.91 -5.85
CA SER A 71 1.83 -9.72 -6.46
C SER A 71 0.72 -10.07 -7.44
N GLU A 72 0.96 -11.05 -8.32
CA GLU A 72 -0.04 -11.52 -9.29
C GLU A 72 -1.30 -12.03 -8.60
N LEU A 73 -1.15 -12.79 -7.51
CA LEU A 73 -2.28 -13.32 -6.77
C LEU A 73 -3.06 -12.22 -6.02
N ILE A 74 -2.36 -11.26 -5.43
CA ILE A 74 -2.99 -10.10 -4.78
C ILE A 74 -3.75 -9.25 -5.82
N ILE A 75 -3.19 -9.03 -7.00
CA ILE A 75 -3.84 -8.30 -8.10
C ILE A 75 -5.08 -9.05 -8.59
N LYS A 76 -5.01 -10.38 -8.69
CA LYS A 76 -6.13 -11.21 -9.13
C LYS A 76 -7.30 -11.18 -8.15
N ASN A 77 -7.02 -11.10 -6.84
CA ASN A 77 -8.03 -11.21 -5.80
C ASN A 77 -8.56 -9.84 -5.32
N ASN A 78 -8.01 -8.72 -5.80
CA ASN A 78 -8.38 -7.37 -5.36
C ASN A 78 -8.54 -6.40 -6.54
N ASP A 79 -9.75 -5.86 -6.71
CA ASP A 79 -10.10 -5.01 -7.88
C ASP A 79 -9.43 -3.63 -7.89
N SER A 80 -8.95 -3.13 -6.75
CA SER A 80 -8.51 -1.74 -6.62
C SER A 80 -7.28 -1.57 -5.73
N LEU A 81 -6.12 -1.95 -6.28
CA LEU A 81 -4.84 -1.77 -5.61
C LEU A 81 -4.24 -0.40 -5.89
N PRO A 82 -3.48 0.17 -4.94
CA PRO A 82 -2.77 1.43 -5.14
C PRO A 82 -1.78 1.33 -6.30
N ARG A 83 -1.56 2.44 -7.01
CA ARG A 83 -0.56 2.51 -8.10
C ARG A 83 0.85 2.09 -7.63
N ALA A 84 1.17 2.35 -6.36
CA ALA A 84 2.44 1.98 -5.74
C ALA A 84 2.46 0.52 -5.23
N HIS A 85 1.57 -0.36 -5.71
CA HIS A 85 1.36 -1.70 -5.16
C HIS A 85 2.64 -2.49 -4.94
N LYS A 86 3.53 -2.54 -5.95
CA LYS A 86 4.80 -3.28 -5.86
C LYS A 86 5.72 -2.75 -4.75
N ILE A 87 5.82 -1.42 -4.62
CA ILE A 87 6.64 -0.78 -3.58
C ILE A 87 6.07 -1.11 -2.19
N MET A 88 4.74 -1.04 -2.05
CA MET A 88 4.06 -1.37 -0.80
C MET A 88 4.19 -2.86 -0.45
N LEU A 89 4.07 -3.74 -1.44
CA LEU A 89 4.23 -5.19 -1.26
C LEU A 89 5.63 -5.50 -0.73
N LYS A 90 6.67 -5.02 -1.42
CA LYS A 90 8.05 -5.20 -0.98
C LYS A 90 8.28 -4.71 0.45
N HIS A 91 7.83 -3.50 0.76
CA HIS A 91 7.93 -2.94 2.11
C HIS A 91 7.25 -3.84 3.15
N HIS A 92 6.05 -4.34 2.85
CA HIS A 92 5.34 -5.21 3.77
C HIS A 92 5.99 -6.58 3.92
N LEU A 93 6.51 -7.18 2.86
CA LEU A 93 7.26 -8.44 2.92
C LEU A 93 8.50 -8.30 3.81
N GLU A 94 9.28 -7.22 3.64
CA GLU A 94 10.42 -6.92 4.51
C GLU A 94 9.97 -6.78 5.97
N LYS A 95 8.91 -6.01 6.24
CA LYS A 95 8.40 -5.81 7.61
C LYS A 95 7.80 -7.05 8.25
N MET A 96 7.09 -7.89 7.50
CA MET A 96 6.56 -9.16 8.02
C MET A 96 7.70 -10.14 8.29
N SER A 97 8.75 -10.13 7.48
CA SER A 97 9.94 -10.93 7.71
C SER A 97 10.71 -10.46 8.97
N GLU A 98 10.88 -9.15 9.16
CA GLU A 98 11.46 -8.58 10.39
C GLU A 98 10.68 -8.98 11.66
N ARG A 99 9.35 -9.09 11.56
CA ARG A 99 8.47 -9.51 12.68
C ARG A 99 8.46 -11.02 12.92
N GLY A 100 8.98 -11.82 11.98
CA GLY A 100 8.93 -13.27 12.04
C GLY A 100 7.55 -13.87 11.68
N GLU A 101 6.68 -13.10 11.02
CA GLU A 101 5.38 -13.58 10.52
C GLU A 101 5.56 -14.45 9.27
N ILE A 102 6.56 -14.13 8.45
CA ILE A 102 6.96 -14.90 7.27
C ILE A 102 8.46 -15.12 7.28
N VAL A 103 8.91 -16.18 6.60
CA VAL A 103 10.33 -16.48 6.43
C VAL A 103 10.75 -16.13 5.02
N MET A 104 11.80 -15.33 4.90
CA MET A 104 12.51 -15.15 3.63
C MET A 104 13.58 -16.23 3.52
N ILE A 105 13.49 -17.06 2.49
CA ILE A 105 14.47 -18.10 2.18
C ILE A 105 15.46 -17.61 1.12
N ASP A 106 16.55 -18.36 0.95
CA ASP A 106 17.55 -18.10 -0.09
C ASP A 106 16.89 -17.97 -1.47
N GLY A 107 17.32 -16.94 -2.21
CA GLY A 107 16.73 -16.59 -3.51
C GLY A 107 15.57 -15.59 -3.43
N GLY A 108 15.29 -15.00 -2.25
CA GLY A 108 14.31 -13.92 -2.11
C GLY A 108 12.86 -14.40 -2.21
N ARG A 109 12.61 -15.66 -1.82
CA ARG A 109 11.27 -16.25 -1.76
C ARG A 109 10.74 -16.20 -0.33
N PHE A 110 9.43 -16.21 -0.19
CA PHE A 110 8.73 -16.05 1.06
C PHE A 110 7.89 -17.28 1.37
N LEU A 111 7.92 -17.69 2.63
CA LEU A 111 7.11 -18.78 3.18
C LEU A 111 6.30 -18.26 4.36
N LEU A 112 5.05 -18.69 4.45
CA LEU A 112 4.27 -18.49 5.65
C LEU A 112 4.85 -19.37 6.75
N LEU A 113 5.23 -18.78 7.88
CA LEU A 113 5.64 -19.57 9.03
C LEU A 113 4.38 -20.24 9.56
N GLY A 114 4.25 -21.55 9.33
CA GLY A 114 3.03 -22.29 9.66
C GLY A 114 2.57 -21.98 11.07
N GLU A 115 1.29 -21.65 11.21
CA GLU A 115 0.68 -21.48 12.53
C GLU A 115 1.05 -22.72 13.35
N SER A 116 1.88 -22.50 14.37
CA SER A 116 1.78 -23.33 15.56
C SER A 116 0.32 -23.24 15.94
N LYS A 117 -0.34 -24.37 15.73
CA LYS A 117 -1.76 -24.57 15.94
C LYS A 117 -2.15 -23.83 17.21
N HIS A 118 -3.22 -23.06 17.15
CA HIS A 118 -3.91 -22.51 18.32
C HIS A 118 -4.37 -23.69 19.20
N LEU A 119 -3.45 -24.33 19.91
CA LEU A 119 -3.69 -25.28 20.98
C LEU A 119 -3.85 -24.45 22.24
N ASN A 120 -5.12 -24.08 22.46
CA ASN A 120 -5.82 -24.17 23.74
C ASN A 120 -5.12 -23.60 24.99
N SER A 121 -5.75 -22.60 25.60
CA SER A 121 -6.26 -22.78 26.97
C SER A 121 -7.43 -21.83 27.21
N LYS A 122 -8.61 -22.44 27.25
CA LYS A 122 -9.70 -22.05 28.14
C LYS A 122 -9.18 -22.03 29.58
N GLU A 123 -9.28 -20.89 30.25
CA GLU A 123 -9.42 -20.80 31.70
C GLU A 123 -10.37 -19.67 32.06
#